data_AF-A0A9X1ZL29-F1
#
_entry.id   AF-A0A9X1ZL29-F1
#
_cell.length_a   1.000
_cell.length_b   1.000
_cell.length_c   1.000
_cell.angle_alpha   90.00
_cell.angle_beta   90.00
_cell.angle_gamma   90.00
#
_symmetry.space_group_name_H-M   'P 1'
#
loop_
_entity.id
_entity.type
_entity.pdbx_description
1 polymer ?
#
loop_
_entity_poly.entity_id
_entity_poly.type
_entity_poly.pdbx_seq_one_letter_code
_entity_poly.pdbx_strand_id
1 'polypeptide(L)'
;MPKIRIQHFTKTNSLIGDPVFIESEYVPRVGELLDSGHLYEQELNNIFIVTGVVHRVTSEGLMPCITAKNWYKGLRAELLEEFGWLPQTMDTNFGYDEDFYYD
;
A
#
# COMPACT_ATOMS: atom_id res chain seq x y z
N MET A 1 18.46 3.25 12.89
CA MET A 1 17.46 2.37 12.25
C MET A 1 17.01 3.00 10.94
N PRO A 2 16.60 2.23 9.91
CA PRO A 2 16.19 2.80 8.63
C PRO A 2 14.91 3.62 8.81
N LYS A 3 14.93 4.87 8.32
CA LYS A 3 13.75 5.72 8.28
C LYS A 3 12.99 5.44 6.99
N ILE A 4 11.73 5.05 7.10
CA ILE A 4 10.85 4.77 5.96
C ILE A 4 9.88 5.93 5.83
N ARG A 5 9.71 6.44 4.61
CA ARG A 5 8.71 7.46 4.28
C ARG A 5 7.53 6.79 3.58
N ILE A 6 6.32 6.99 4.08
CA ILE A 6 5.09 6.44 3.52
C ILE A 6 4.18 7.59 3.08
N GLN A 7 3.75 7.58 1.83
CA GLN A 7 2.74 8.49 1.30
C GLN A 7 1.45 7.71 1.03
N HIS A 8 0.37 8.15 1.67
CA HIS A 8 -0.96 7.59 1.51
C HIS A 8 -1.75 8.32 0.42
N PHE A 9 -2.55 7.55 -0.32
CA PHE A 9 -3.44 8.02 -1.38
C PHE A 9 -4.83 7.40 -1.26
N THR A 10 -5.85 8.15 -1.67
CA THR A 10 -7.21 7.64 -1.84
C THR A 10 -7.30 6.71 -3.05
N LYS A 11 -8.43 6.01 -3.21
CA LYS A 11 -8.74 5.22 -4.43
C LYS A 11 -8.62 6.04 -5.72
N THR A 12 -8.90 7.34 -5.66
CA THR A 12 -8.90 8.25 -6.80
C THR A 12 -7.54 8.94 -7.00
N ASN A 13 -6.48 8.47 -6.33
CA ASN A 13 -5.13 9.03 -6.38
C ASN A 13 -5.00 10.43 -5.77
N SER A 14 -5.92 10.83 -4.89
CA SER A 14 -5.77 12.05 -4.09
C SER A 14 -4.84 11.78 -2.92
N LEU A 15 -3.98 12.74 -2.55
CA LEU A 15 -3.11 12.60 -1.37
C LEU A 15 -3.94 12.58 -0.07
N ILE A 16 -3.56 11.71 0.86
CA ILE A 16 -4.12 11.69 2.22
C ILE A 16 -3.07 12.20 3.19
N GLY A 17 -3.27 13.43 3.67
CA GLY A 17 -2.39 14.07 4.64
C GLY A 17 -0.93 14.19 4.18
N ASP A 18 -0.07 14.49 5.15
CA ASP A 18 1.38 14.55 4.96
C ASP A 18 2.01 13.14 4.96
N PRO A 19 3.18 12.96 4.33
CA PRO A 19 3.90 11.69 4.40
C PRO A 19 4.28 11.34 5.84
N VAL A 20 4.05 10.08 6.21
CA VAL A 20 4.41 9.53 7.52
C VAL A 20 5.83 9.00 7.48
N PHE A 21 6.57 9.21 8.57
CA PHE A 21 7.91 8.67 8.72
C PHE A 21 7.94 7.70 9.90
N ILE A 22 8.39 6.48 9.64
CA ILE A 22 8.53 5.44 10.66
C ILE A 22 9.97 4.93 10.69
N GLU A 23 10.38 4.39 11.83
CA GLU A 23 11.64 3.67 11.97
C GLU A 23 11.34 2.18 11.97
N SER A 24 11.87 1.46 11.00
CA SER A 24 11.64 0.02 10.86
C SER A 24 12.77 -0.63 10.06
N GLU A 25 13.13 -1.84 10.42
CA GLU A 25 14.03 -2.69 9.61
C GLU A 25 13.28 -3.42 8.48
N TYR A 26 11.95 -3.45 8.56
CA TYR A 26 11.09 -4.07 7.57
C TYR A 26 10.61 -3.07 6.51
N VAL A 27 10.89 -3.36 5.24
CA VAL A 27 10.34 -2.63 4.09
C VAL A 27 9.28 -3.51 3.42
N PRO A 28 8.00 -3.12 3.43
CA PRO A 28 6.93 -3.91 2.81
C PRO A 28 7.13 -3.96 1.29
N ARG A 29 6.66 -5.04 0.68
CA ARG A 29 6.68 -5.21 -0.78
C ARG A 29 5.44 -4.58 -1.41
N VAL A 30 5.52 -4.26 -2.70
CA VAL A 30 4.34 -3.90 -3.48
C VAL A 30 3.33 -5.05 -3.42
N GLY A 31 2.07 -4.71 -3.17
CA GLY A 31 0.99 -5.66 -2.98
C GLY A 31 0.67 -6.04 -1.54
N GLU A 32 1.55 -5.72 -0.59
CA GLU A 32 1.28 -5.93 0.83
C GLU A 32 0.29 -4.90 1.38
N LEU A 33 -0.43 -5.30 2.42
CA LEU A 33 -1.40 -4.44 3.10
C LEU A 33 -0.75 -3.77 4.32
N LEU A 34 -1.06 -2.49 4.52
CA LEU A 34 -0.68 -1.68 5.67
C LEU A 34 -1.95 -1.26 6.40
N ASP A 35 -2.02 -1.57 7.69
CA ASP A 35 -3.04 -1.04 8.58
C ASP A 35 -2.54 0.28 9.18
N SER A 36 -3.22 1.37 8.83
CA SER A 36 -2.94 2.72 9.29
C SER A 36 -3.98 3.23 10.30
N GLY A 37 -4.70 2.33 10.98
CA GLY A 37 -5.79 2.68 11.91
C GLY A 37 -5.42 3.72 12.95
N HIS A 38 -4.21 3.67 13.50
CA HIS A 38 -3.72 4.66 14.47
C HIS A 38 -3.46 6.06 13.90
N LEU A 39 -3.34 6.19 12.58
CA LEU A 39 -3.09 7.48 11.91
C LEU A 39 -4.38 8.16 11.49
N TYR A 40 -5.41 7.37 11.20
CA TYR A 40 -6.65 7.82 10.56
C TYR A 40 -7.88 7.26 11.29
N GLU A 41 -7.90 7.30 12.63
CA GLU A 41 -8.94 6.69 13.48
C GLU A 41 -10.39 7.07 13.12
N GLN A 42 -10.60 8.17 12.38
CA GLN A 42 -11.92 8.67 11.96
C GLN A 42 -12.34 8.25 10.54
N GLU A 43 -11.46 7.64 9.75
CA GLU A 43 -11.76 7.22 8.38
C GLU A 43 -12.40 5.82 8.37
N LEU A 44 -13.40 5.62 7.50
CA LEU A 44 -14.11 4.34 7.33
C LEU A 44 -13.22 3.22 6.77
N ASN A 45 -12.03 3.58 6.25
CA ASN A 45 -11.10 2.63 5.66
C ASN A 45 -9.66 3.05 5.92
N ASN A 46 -9.00 2.28 6.80
CA ASN A 46 -7.62 2.54 7.24
C ASN A 46 -6.62 1.51 6.70
N ILE A 47 -7.06 0.66 5.77
CA ILE A 47 -6.22 -0.36 5.16
C ILE A 47 -5.74 0.17 3.80
N PHE A 48 -4.44 0.06 3.57
CA PHE A 48 -3.78 0.52 2.36
C PHE A 48 -3.02 -0.62 1.72
N ILE A 49 -3.02 -0.69 0.39
CA ILE A 49 -2.12 -1.57 -0.36
C ILE A 49 -0.90 -0.79 -0.83
N VAL A 50 0.28 -1.35 -0.63
CA VAL A 50 1.53 -0.78 -1.17
C VAL A 50 1.51 -0.90 -2.68
N THR A 51 1.63 0.23 -3.37
CA THR A 51 1.64 0.31 -4.84
C THR A 51 3.02 0.62 -5.41
N GLY A 52 3.95 1.08 -4.58
CA GLY A 52 5.30 1.42 -5.02
C GLY A 52 6.29 1.50 -3.86
N VAL A 53 7.51 1.02 -4.14
CA VAL A 53 8.65 1.10 -3.22
C VAL A 53 9.86 1.59 -4.00
N VAL A 54 10.32 2.80 -3.70
CA VAL A 54 11.47 3.43 -4.35
C VAL A 54 12.50 3.78 -3.29
N HIS A 55 13.76 3.38 -3.50
CA HIS A 55 14.85 3.74 -2.61
C HIS A 55 15.47 5.07 -3.06
N ARG A 56 15.35 6.10 -2.23
CA ARG A 56 16.02 7.38 -2.45
C ARG A 56 17.44 7.32 -1.87
N VAL A 57 18.43 7.70 -2.67
CA VAL A 57 19.80 7.91 -2.19
C VAL A 57 19.86 9.21 -1.40
N THR A 58 20.33 9.15 -0.15
CA THR A 58 20.56 10.30 0.73
C THR A 58 22.01 10.33 1.20
N SER A 59 22.42 11.40 1.90
CA SER A 59 23.74 11.48 2.53
C SER A 59 23.96 10.43 3.63
N GLU A 60 22.89 9.84 4.15
CA GLU A 60 22.91 8.89 5.26
C GLU A 60 22.72 7.43 4.80
N GLY A 61 22.38 7.20 3.53
CA GLY A 61 22.19 5.87 2.95
C GLY A 61 21.02 5.79 1.97
N LEU A 62 20.41 4.61 1.89
CA LEU A 62 19.19 4.40 1.10
C LEU A 62 17.96 4.56 1.99
N MET A 63 17.08 5.49 1.65
CA MET A 63 15.81 5.73 2.34
C MET A 63 14.65 5.15 1.53
N PRO A 64 13.93 4.13 2.04
CA PRO A 64 12.73 3.62 1.39
C PRO A 64 11.62 4.67 1.37
N CYS A 65 11.09 4.95 0.18
CA CYS A 65 9.90 5.76 -0.06
C CYS A 65 8.79 4.86 -0.59
N ILE A 66 7.69 4.80 0.15
CA ILE A 66 6.57 3.92 -0.10
C ILE A 66 5.37 4.76 -0.54
N THR A 67 4.68 4.32 -1.59
CA THR A 67 3.35 4.81 -1.94
C THR A 67 2.34 3.74 -1.61
N ALA A 68 1.29 4.10 -0.88
CA ALA A 68 0.24 3.19 -0.47
C ALA A 68 -1.13 3.80 -0.75
N LYS A 69 -2.05 2.98 -1.26
CA LYS A 69 -3.37 3.42 -1.74
C LYS A 69 -4.47 2.74 -0.93
N ASN A 70 -5.56 3.45 -0.59
CA ASN A 70 -6.70 2.84 0.12
C ASN A 70 -7.11 1.54 -0.56
N TRP A 71 -7.08 0.46 0.20
CA TRP A 71 -7.49 -0.86 -0.24
C TRP A 71 -8.99 -1.00 -0.11
N TYR A 72 -9.67 -1.45 -1.16
CA TYR A 72 -11.09 -1.81 -1.09
C TYR A 72 -11.23 -3.28 -1.46
N LYS A 73 -12.16 -3.99 -0.80
CA LYS A 73 -12.50 -5.39 -1.09
C LYS A 73 -12.70 -5.57 -2.61
N GLY A 74 -12.09 -6.61 -3.19
CA GLY A 74 -12.08 -6.87 -4.63
C GLY A 74 -11.06 -6.09 -5.49
N LEU A 75 -10.44 -5.00 -5.01
CA LEU A 75 -9.51 -4.19 -5.82
C LEU A 75 -8.04 -4.64 -5.75
N ARG A 76 -7.69 -5.58 -4.86
CA ARG A 76 -6.28 -6.00 -4.70
C ARG A 76 -5.74 -6.65 -5.96
N ALA A 77 -6.49 -7.56 -6.56
CA ALA A 77 -6.05 -8.24 -7.77
C ALA A 77 -5.91 -7.30 -8.95
N GLU A 78 -6.89 -6.41 -9.17
CA GLU A 78 -6.80 -5.36 -10.20
C GLU A 78 -5.55 -4.49 -10.02
N LEU A 79 -5.25 -4.07 -8.78
CA LEU A 79 -4.06 -3.27 -8.49
C LEU A 79 -2.77 -4.09 -8.68
N LEU A 80 -2.74 -5.34 -8.24
CA LEU A 80 -1.58 -6.22 -8.46
C LEU A 80 -1.33 -6.48 -9.95
N GLU A 81 -2.37 -6.64 -10.77
CA GLU A 81 -2.28 -6.71 -12.22
C GLU A 81 -1.77 -5.38 -12.82
N GLU A 82 -2.31 -4.24 -12.38
CA GLU A 82 -1.86 -2.90 -12.81
C GLU A 82 -0.36 -2.69 -12.54
N PHE A 83 0.13 -3.13 -11.38
CA PHE A 83 1.54 -3.02 -11.00
C PHE A 83 2.42 -4.20 -11.48
N GLY A 84 1.87 -5.10 -12.30
CA GLY A 84 2.63 -6.18 -12.94
C GLY A 84 3.03 -7.35 -12.03
N TRP A 85 2.39 -7.47 -10.86
CA TRP A 85 2.59 -8.56 -9.91
C TRP A 85 1.74 -9.79 -10.23
N LEU A 86 0.60 -9.59 -10.89
CA LEU A 86 -0.23 -10.65 -11.44
C LEU A 86 -0.28 -10.56 -12.97
N PRO A 87 -0.37 -11.70 -13.68
CA PRO A 87 -0.62 -11.69 -15.11
C PRO A 87 -1.97 -11.05 -15.39
N GLN A 88 -2.07 -10.18 -16.40
CA GLN A 88 -3.35 -9.62 -16.83
C GLN A 88 -4.19 -10.73 -17.44
N THR A 89 -5.15 -11.24 -16.66
CA THR A 89 -6.06 -12.29 -17.11
C THR A 89 -7.44 -11.70 -17.39
N MET A 90 -8.21 -12.28 -18.32
CA MET A 90 -9.62 -11.89 -18.48
C MET A 90 -10.51 -12.36 -17.31
N ASP A 91 -9.92 -13.06 -16.34
CA ASP A 91 -10.59 -13.80 -15.26
C ASP A 91 -10.42 -13.13 -13.88
N THR A 92 -10.32 -11.80 -13.81
CA THR A 92 -10.39 -11.02 -12.56
C THR A 92 -11.76 -11.11 -11.84
N ASN A 93 -12.67 -11.97 -12.33
CA ASN A 93 -14.04 -12.16 -11.83
C ASN A 93 -14.18 -13.23 -10.72
N PHE A 94 -13.12 -13.94 -10.34
CA PHE A 94 -13.19 -14.89 -9.23
C PHE A 94 -12.78 -14.18 -7.95
N GLY A 95 -13.74 -14.02 -7.03
CA GLY A 95 -13.46 -13.53 -5.68
C GLY A 95 -12.28 -14.30 -5.08
N TYR A 96 -11.29 -13.56 -4.58
CA TYR A 96 -10.07 -14.16 -4.07
C TYR A 96 -10.31 -14.66 -2.64
N ASP A 97 -9.58 -15.68 -2.21
CA ASP A 97 -9.68 -16.25 -0.85
C ASP A 97 -9.58 -15.16 0.26
N GLU A 98 -8.93 -14.06 -0.07
CA GLU A 98 -8.70 -12.90 0.78
C GLU A 98 -9.93 -12.00 0.96
N ASP A 99 -10.90 -12.04 0.04
CA ASP A 99 -12.18 -11.36 0.18
C ASP A 99 -13.02 -11.98 1.32
N PHE A 100 -12.70 -13.20 1.78
CA PHE A 100 -13.42 -13.89 2.84
C PHE A 100 -12.78 -13.72 4.23
N TYR A 101 -11.68 -12.97 4.36
CA TYR A 101 -10.94 -12.86 5.63
C TYR A 101 -11.63 -12.04 6.73
N TYR A 102 -12.72 -11.33 6.40
CA TYR A 102 -13.46 -10.46 7.32
C TYR A 102 -14.98 -10.77 7.39
N ASP A 103 -15.43 -11.90 6.85
CA ASP A 103 -16.82 -12.38 7.02
C ASP A 103 -16.95 -13.36 8.21
#